data_AF-A0AAD9Z815-F1
#
_entry.id   AF-A0AAD9Z815-F1
#
_cell.length_a   1.000
_cell.length_b   1.000
_cell.length_c   1.000
_cell.angle_alpha   90.00
_cell.angle_beta   90.00
_cell.angle_gamma   90.00
#
_symmetry.space_group_name_H-M   'P 1'
#
loop_
_entity.id
_entity.type
_entity.pdbx_description
1 polymer ?
#
loop_
_entity_poly.entity_id
_entity_poly.type
_entity_poly.pdbx_seq_one_letter_code
_entity_poly.pdbx_strand_id
1 'polypeptide(L)'
;MAKGFGDFIDAPYSGGPMGAEAGVLSFIVGSPSRLYPQVLKIYKMMGKESSIFRYGDLGAGLKTKVLNNYLCPLTAINMGIQNGLEPIKLNEILNVSSG
;
A
#
# COMPACT_ATOMS: atom_id res chain seq x y z
N MET A 1 -14.46 24.93 14.61
CA MET A 1 -14.48 23.62 13.91
C MET A 1 -14.98 22.58 14.90
N ALA A 2 -16.09 21.91 14.60
CA ALA A 2 -16.61 20.86 15.48
C ALA A 2 -15.63 19.66 15.47
N LYS A 3 -15.18 19.25 16.65
CA LYS A 3 -14.38 18.04 16.88
C LYS A 3 -15.31 16.95 17.46
N GLY A 4 -15.06 15.68 17.16
CA GLY A 4 -15.71 14.55 17.86
C GLY A 4 -16.69 13.68 17.06
N PHE A 5 -16.75 13.77 15.73
CA PHE A 5 -17.66 12.95 14.91
C PHE A 5 -17.11 11.54 14.56
N GLY A 6 -15.86 11.26 14.89
CA GLY A 6 -15.24 9.96 14.61
C GLY A 6 -13.72 10.05 14.60
N ASP A 7 -13.09 8.89 14.52
CA ASP A 7 -11.66 8.76 14.32
C ASP A 7 -11.33 8.66 12.83
N PHE A 8 -10.36 9.45 12.39
CA PHE A 8 -9.88 9.41 11.01
C PHE A 8 -8.67 8.49 10.90
N ILE A 9 -8.64 7.68 9.84
CA ILE A 9 -7.55 6.76 9.50
C ILE A 9 -7.23 6.90 8.02
N ASP A 10 -6.03 6.49 7.63
CA ASP A 10 -5.68 6.30 6.23
C ASP A 10 -5.40 4.82 5.94
N ALA A 11 -5.90 4.34 4.80
CA ALA A 11 -5.71 2.94 4.40
C ALA A 11 -5.60 2.81 2.87
N PRO A 12 -4.51 3.31 2.26
CA PRO A 12 -4.23 3.04 0.85
C PRO A 12 -4.18 1.54 0.56
N TYR A 13 -4.51 1.19 -0.68
CA TYR A 13 -4.62 -0.20 -1.11
C TYR A 13 -3.87 -0.51 -2.42
N SER A 14 -3.67 -1.81 -2.66
CA SER A 14 -3.13 -2.40 -3.90
C SER A 14 -4.07 -3.50 -4.39
N GLY A 15 -4.10 -3.75 -5.71
CA GLY A 15 -4.90 -4.83 -6.34
C GLY A 15 -5.88 -4.35 -7.42
N GLY A 16 -6.11 -3.04 -7.55
CA GLY A 16 -6.95 -2.47 -8.61
C GLY A 16 -8.41 -2.93 -8.58
N PRO A 17 -9.19 -2.61 -9.63
CA PRO A 17 -10.62 -2.98 -9.71
C PRO A 17 -10.85 -4.49 -9.65
N MET A 18 -10.03 -5.28 -10.36
CA MET A 18 -10.14 -6.75 -10.37
C MET A 18 -9.89 -7.34 -8.98
N GLY A 19 -8.89 -6.84 -8.25
CA GLY A 19 -8.64 -7.27 -6.88
C GLY A 19 -9.73 -6.87 -5.90
N ALA A 20 -10.41 -5.74 -6.14
CA ALA A 20 -11.57 -5.31 -5.36
C ALA A 20 -12.76 -6.24 -5.57
N GLU A 21 -13.07 -6.58 -6.83
CA GLU A 21 -14.15 -7.51 -7.18
C GLU A 21 -13.89 -8.92 -6.62
N ALA A 22 -12.63 -9.39 -6.67
CA ALA A 22 -12.24 -10.68 -6.13
C ALA A 22 -12.04 -10.70 -4.60
N GLY A 23 -12.16 -9.57 -3.90
CA GLY A 23 -11.99 -9.49 -2.45
C GLY A 23 -10.56 -9.81 -1.97
N VAL A 24 -9.55 -9.46 -2.77
CA VAL A 24 -8.13 -9.78 -2.51
C VAL A 24 -7.24 -8.54 -2.41
N LEU A 25 -7.83 -7.37 -2.11
CA LEU A 25 -7.05 -6.15 -1.93
C LEU A 25 -6.06 -6.27 -0.77
N SER A 26 -4.91 -5.63 -0.92
CA SER A 26 -3.96 -5.41 0.17
C SER A 26 -4.08 -3.99 0.67
N PHE A 27 -4.00 -3.79 1.98
CA PHE A 27 -4.15 -2.49 2.63
C PHE A 27 -3.00 -2.19 3.58
N ILE A 28 -2.59 -0.92 3.62
CA ILE A 28 -1.62 -0.40 4.58
C ILE A 28 -2.33 0.65 5.43
N VAL A 29 -2.63 0.33 6.68
CA VAL A 29 -3.48 1.12 7.58
C VAL A 29 -2.63 1.97 8.52
N GLY A 30 -2.67 3.29 8.36
CA GLY A 30 -2.23 4.25 9.36
C GLY A 30 -3.36 4.54 10.35
N SER A 31 -3.25 4.02 11.57
CA SER A 31 -4.26 4.22 12.60
C SER A 31 -3.72 4.03 14.02
N PRO A 32 -4.31 4.70 15.02
CA PRO A 32 -4.06 4.38 16.42
C PRO A 32 -4.27 2.88 16.69
N SER A 33 -3.38 2.25 17.47
CA SER A 33 -3.45 0.81 17.77
C SER A 33 -4.82 0.35 18.28
N ARG A 34 -5.50 1.20 19.06
CA ARG A 34 -6.84 0.92 19.62
C ARG A 34 -7.92 0.69 18.55
N LEU A 35 -7.76 1.27 17.36
CA LEU A 35 -8.77 1.21 16.28
C LEU A 35 -8.53 0.05 15.33
N TYR A 36 -7.30 -0.45 15.26
CA TYR A 36 -6.93 -1.46 14.29
C TYR A 36 -7.78 -2.73 14.31
N PRO A 37 -8.21 -3.28 15.46
CA PRO A 37 -9.10 -4.44 15.47
C PRO A 37 -10.44 -4.21 14.74
N GLN A 38 -11.01 -3.00 14.90
CA GLN A 38 -12.25 -2.61 14.23
C GLN A 38 -12.03 -2.41 12.73
N VAL A 39 -10.92 -1.76 12.37
CA VAL A 39 -10.53 -1.56 10.96
C VAL A 39 -10.30 -2.90 10.28
N LEU A 40 -9.54 -3.80 10.90
CA LEU A 40 -9.25 -5.12 10.36
C LEU A 40 -10.53 -5.91 10.06
N LYS A 41 -11.51 -5.88 10.97
CA LYS A 41 -12.81 -6.54 10.77
C LYS A 41 -13.51 -6.07 9.50
N ILE A 42 -13.49 -4.76 9.21
CA ILE A 42 -14.12 -4.18 8.02
C ILE A 42 -13.31 -4.54 6.77
N TYR A 43 -11.99 -4.40 6.82
CA TYR A 43 -11.13 -4.53 5.65
C TYR A 43 -10.99 -5.98 5.19
N LYS A 44 -11.17 -6.95 6.09
CA LYS A 44 -11.30 -8.38 5.76
C LYS A 44 -12.47 -8.71 4.84
N MET A 45 -13.42 -7.79 4.65
CA MET A 45 -14.50 -7.95 3.66
C MET A 45 -14.02 -7.69 2.22
N MET A 46 -12.88 -7.01 2.05
CA MET A 46 -12.35 -6.60 0.73
C MET A 46 -10.97 -7.20 0.42
N GLY A 47 -10.34 -7.84 1.40
CA GLY A 47 -8.97 -8.34 1.30
C GLY A 47 -8.69 -9.49 2.24
N LYS A 48 -7.59 -10.21 1.98
CA LYS A 48 -7.10 -11.26 2.88
C LYS A 48 -6.49 -10.63 4.12
N GLU A 49 -6.75 -11.20 5.29
CA GLU A 49 -6.17 -10.74 6.57
C GLU A 49 -4.64 -10.66 6.53
N SER A 50 -4.00 -11.62 5.87
CA SER A 50 -2.55 -11.66 5.66
C SER A 50 -1.98 -10.49 4.84
N SER A 51 -2.85 -9.74 4.15
CA SER A 51 -2.50 -8.64 3.25
C SER A 51 -2.98 -7.28 3.78
N ILE A 52 -3.45 -7.22 5.03
CA ILE A 52 -3.87 -6.01 5.73
C ILE A 52 -2.86 -5.74 6.83
N PHE A 53 -2.13 -4.62 6.72
CA PHE A 53 -1.04 -4.29 7.62
C PHE A 53 -1.34 -2.99 8.38
N ARG A 54 -1.26 -3.01 9.72
CA ARG A 54 -1.14 -1.75 10.47
C ARG A 54 0.27 -1.23 10.35
N TYR A 55 0.44 0.02 9.95
CA TYR A 55 1.73 0.69 9.95
C TYR A 55 1.61 2.09 10.50
N GLY A 56 2.12 2.29 11.72
CA GLY A 56 2.12 3.58 12.40
C GLY A 56 0.73 4.16 12.68
N ASP A 57 0.73 5.46 12.99
CA ASP A 57 -0.48 6.25 13.21
C ASP A 57 -0.94 6.95 11.92
N LEU A 58 -1.90 7.86 12.04
CA LEU A 58 -2.47 8.58 10.90
C LEU A 58 -1.40 9.21 9.99
N GLY A 59 -1.54 8.98 8.69
CA GLY A 59 -0.67 9.42 7.61
C GLY A 59 0.49 8.47 7.30
N ALA A 60 0.77 7.49 8.17
CA ALA A 60 1.86 6.54 7.94
C ALA A 60 1.54 5.57 6.79
N GLY A 61 0.29 5.13 6.62
CA GLY A 61 -0.12 4.30 5.49
C GLY A 61 0.09 4.99 4.15
N LEU A 62 -0.34 6.25 4.04
CA LEU A 62 -0.13 7.11 2.87
C LEU A 62 1.35 7.31 2.56
N LYS A 63 2.16 7.65 3.56
CA LYS A 63 3.62 7.79 3.38
C LYS A 63 4.22 6.50 2.85
N THR A 64 3.86 5.36 3.44
CA THR A 64 4.34 4.04 2.98
C THR A 64 3.90 3.75 1.55
N LYS A 65 2.65 4.07 1.18
CA LYS A 65 2.16 3.86 -0.19
C LYS A 65 2.89 4.74 -1.20
N VAL A 66 3.19 5.99 -0.86
CA VAL A 66 3.99 6.89 -1.71
C VAL A 66 5.39 6.32 -1.91
N LEU A 67 6.03 5.83 -0.85
CA LEU A 67 7.35 5.18 -0.95
C LEU A 67 7.28 3.93 -1.84
N ASN A 68 6.29 3.08 -1.64
CA ASN A 68 6.10 1.84 -2.39
C ASN A 68 5.86 2.09 -3.89
N ASN A 69 5.02 3.07 -4.23
CA ASN A 69 4.61 3.30 -5.62
C ASN A 69 5.59 4.18 -6.41
N TYR A 70 6.39 5.02 -5.74
CA TYR A 70 7.25 5.99 -6.44
C TYR A 70 8.72 5.83 -6.07
N LEU A 71 9.08 5.88 -4.79
CA LEU A 71 10.48 5.95 -4.40
C LEU A 71 11.23 4.62 -4.63
N CYS A 72 10.62 3.49 -4.24
CA CYS A 72 11.24 2.18 -4.42
C CYS A 72 11.47 1.84 -5.90
N PRO A 73 10.47 1.98 -6.80
CA PRO A 73 10.69 1.75 -8.22
C PRO A 73 11.76 2.68 -8.82
N LEU A 74 11.73 3.98 -8.51
CA LEU A 74 12.72 4.92 -9.02
C LEU A 74 14.14 4.56 -8.58
N THR A 75 14.31 4.16 -7.32
CA THR A 75 15.62 3.75 -6.79
C THR A 75 16.11 2.48 -7.49
N ALA A 76 15.25 1.49 -7.68
CA ALA A 76 15.59 0.24 -8.37
C ALA A 76 15.99 0.49 -9.84
N ILE A 77 15.23 1.30 -10.57
CA ILE A 77 15.57 1.68 -11.95
C ILE A 77 16.89 2.44 -12.01
N ASN A 78 17.10 3.42 -11.12
CA ASN A 78 18.33 4.20 -11.10
C ASN A 78 19.57 3.32 -10.80
N MET A 79 19.45 2.37 -9.86
CA MET A 79 20.51 1.39 -9.61
C MET A 79 20.77 0.51 -10.85
N GLY A 80 19.73 0.09 -11.56
CA GLY A 80 19.89 -0.66 -12.80
C GLY A 80 20.66 0.12 -13.88
N ILE A 81 20.34 1.40 -14.07
CA ILE A 81 21.06 2.28 -15.01
C ILE A 81 22.54 2.39 -14.64
N GLN A 82 22.85 2.57 -13.35
CA GLN A 82 24.24 2.61 -12.87
C GLN A 82 25.01 1.30 -13.15
N ASN A 83 24.31 0.18 -13.29
CA ASN A 83 24.86 -1.12 -13.64
C ASN A 83 24.76 -1.44 -15.15
N GLY A 84 24.44 -0.46 -16.01
CA GLY A 84 24.37 -0.62 -17.46
C GLY A 84 23.12 -1.32 -17.98
N LEU A 85 22.07 -1.47 -17.16
CA LEU A 85 20.80 -2.05 -17.58
C LEU A 85 19.95 -1.02 -18.33
N GLU A 86 19.24 -1.47 -19.36
CA GLU A 86 18.34 -0.62 -20.14
C GLU A 86 17.05 -0.35 -19.33
N PRO A 87 16.70 0.92 -19.06
CA PRO A 87 15.64 1.28 -18.11
C PRO A 87 14.25 0.77 -18.48
N ILE A 88 13.88 0.76 -19.77
CA ILE A 88 12.54 0.38 -20.22
C ILE A 88 12.34 -1.12 -20.01
N LYS A 89 13.27 -1.94 -20.52
CA LYS A 89 13.28 -3.40 -20.32
C LYS A 89 13.36 -3.76 -18.84
N LEU A 90 14.15 -3.05 -18.05
CA LEU A 90 14.22 -3.28 -16.61
C LEU A 90 12.87 -3.03 -15.93
N ASN A 91 12.20 -1.92 -16.27
CA ASN A 91 10.88 -1.62 -15.73
C ASN A 91 9.83 -2.67 -16.15
N GLU A 92 9.86 -3.13 -17.41
CA GLU A 92 8.98 -4.22 -17.88
C GLU A 92 9.20 -5.50 -17.06
N ILE A 93 10.46 -5.92 -16.89
CA ILE A 93 10.82 -7.12 -16.13
C ILE A 93 10.37 -6.98 -14.66
N LEU A 94 10.63 -5.84 -14.02
CA LEU A 94 10.26 -5.61 -12.62
C LEU A 94 8.74 -5.62 -12.41
N ASN A 95 7.97 -5.04 -13.33
CA ASN A 95 6.51 -4.99 -13.20
C ASN A 95 5.84 -6.36 -13.34
N VAL A 96 6.40 -7.29 -14.12
CA VAL A 96 5.82 -8.64 -14.27
C VAL A 96 6.35 -9.66 -13.26
N SER A 97 7.51 -9.40 -12.63
CA SER A 97 8.15 -10.33 -11.70
C SER A 97 7.85 -10.05 -10.22
N SER A 98 7.43 -8.83 -9.89
CA SER A 98 7.21 -8.39 -8.50
C SER A 98 5.77 -8.62 -7.99
N GLY A 99 4.84 -9.00 -8.89
CA GLY A 99 3.42 -9.22 -8.58
C GLY A 99 2.55 -7.98 -8.73
#